data_AF-A0A166A2L2-F1
#
_entry.id   AF-A0A166A2L2-F1
#
_cell.length_a   1.000
_cell.length_b   1.000
_cell.length_c   1.000
_cell.angle_alpha   90.00
_cell.angle_beta   90.00
_cell.angle_gamma   90.00
#
_symmetry.space_group_name_H-M   'P 1'
#
loop_
_entity.id
_entity.type
_entity.pdbx_description
1 polymer ?
#
loop_
_entity_poly.entity_id
_entity_poly.type
_entity_poly.pdbx_seq_one_letter_code
_entity_poly.pdbx_strand_id
1 'polypeptide(L)'
;MIIPHSIDRSKAPPIALFWGCTESDTDGLKARSLIRGSHLDRKLTQQGERVRDDIERYFKEIVEPILKHRFPSGGVTVEKYRDAYAYVSSRAFVVDAWIGMGMVPIADAFNHGEENEVCLCAEYEVCRECGALEACEHDSDGEASNSDRNQWERTRKVDTVDMVSQSWIQTGNEIFNTYNESRRLKNWELMMQYGFLIEGNAADEERERVGAGELEDGDIGLGWVDVGDIGAQLDALENQTTQADGSESGSGTRSRERERERMALRYILGEKLILDSFI
;
A
#
# COMPACT_ATOMS: atom_id res chain seq x y z
N MET A 1 -2.64 -17.98 19.34
CA MET A 1 -2.50 -16.53 19.38
C MET A 1 -1.01 -16.20 19.39
N ILE A 2 -0.45 -15.90 18.22
CA ILE A 2 0.91 -15.37 18.10
C ILE A 2 0.73 -13.86 17.91
N ILE A 3 1.22 -13.06 18.85
CA ILE A 3 1.48 -11.65 18.56
C ILE A 3 2.65 -11.66 17.57
N PRO A 4 2.53 -11.13 16.34
CA PRO A 4 3.62 -11.18 15.37
C PRO A 4 4.86 -10.46 15.93
N HIS A 5 5.95 -11.20 16.09
CA HIS A 5 7.22 -10.63 16.54
C HIS A 5 7.86 -9.80 15.41
N SER A 6 7.42 -8.55 15.25
CA SER A 6 8.09 -7.50 14.47
C SER A 6 8.61 -7.95 13.10
N ILE A 7 7.67 -8.14 12.15
CA ILE A 7 7.87 -8.69 10.80
C ILE A 7 8.24 -10.20 10.81
N ASP A 8 7.48 -11.03 10.09
CA ASP A 8 7.86 -12.44 9.87
C ASP A 8 9.06 -12.54 8.93
N ARG A 9 10.26 -12.49 9.52
CA ARG A 9 11.53 -12.57 8.79
C ARG A 9 11.78 -13.90 8.07
N SER A 10 10.88 -14.89 8.18
CA SER A 10 10.99 -16.15 7.46
C SER A 10 10.37 -16.10 6.06
N LYS A 11 9.41 -15.19 5.79
CA LYS A 11 8.77 -15.04 4.48
C LYS A 11 8.15 -13.65 4.29
N ALA A 12 8.49 -12.99 3.18
CA ALA A 12 7.87 -11.73 2.78
C ALA A 12 6.37 -11.89 2.43
N PRO A 13 5.56 -10.81 2.49
CA PRO A 13 4.15 -10.85 2.10
C PRO A 13 4.04 -11.34 0.65
N PRO A 14 3.13 -12.29 0.34
CA PRO A 14 3.09 -12.97 -0.96
C PRO A 14 2.38 -12.12 -2.02
N ILE A 15 2.79 -10.85 -2.18
CA ILE A 15 2.15 -9.88 -3.07
C ILE A 15 2.24 -10.33 -4.53
N ALA A 16 1.13 -10.23 -5.27
CA ALA A 16 1.05 -10.80 -6.61
C ALA A 16 1.95 -10.11 -7.64
N LEU A 17 2.43 -8.89 -7.32
CA LEU A 17 3.44 -8.18 -8.09
C LEU A 17 4.70 -9.04 -8.34
N PHE A 18 5.14 -9.85 -7.35
CA PHE A 18 6.38 -10.63 -7.45
C PHE A 18 6.17 -12.13 -7.73
N TRP A 19 4.93 -12.60 -7.93
CA TRP A 19 4.66 -14.02 -8.22
C TRP A 19 5.39 -14.53 -9.46
N GLY A 20 6.16 -15.60 -9.30
CA GLY A 20 6.97 -16.23 -10.35
C GLY A 20 8.20 -15.44 -10.76
N CYS A 21 8.63 -14.43 -9.97
CA CYS A 21 9.82 -13.64 -10.29
C CYS A 21 11.15 -14.30 -9.86
N THR A 22 11.10 -15.53 -9.36
CA THR A 22 12.24 -16.45 -9.23
C THR A 22 11.81 -17.84 -9.72
N GLU A 23 12.73 -18.62 -10.30
CA GLU A 23 12.44 -19.99 -10.74
C GLU A 23 12.06 -20.94 -9.59
N SER A 24 12.45 -20.57 -8.36
CA SER A 24 12.08 -21.25 -7.12
C SER A 24 10.64 -21.02 -6.67
N ASP A 25 9.97 -19.96 -7.14
CA ASP A 25 8.59 -19.64 -6.74
C ASP A 25 7.56 -20.47 -7.53
N THR A 26 7.54 -21.77 -7.26
CA THR A 26 6.61 -22.69 -7.92
C THR A 26 5.14 -22.39 -7.57
N ASP A 27 4.86 -21.72 -6.46
CA ASP A 27 3.50 -21.42 -6.01
C ASP A 27 2.95 -20.13 -6.64
N GLY A 28 3.76 -19.06 -6.75
CA GLY A 28 3.40 -17.88 -7.54
C GLY A 28 3.27 -18.21 -9.04
N LEU A 29 4.08 -19.12 -9.59
CA LEU A 29 3.89 -19.63 -10.95
C LEU A 29 2.55 -20.38 -11.13
N LYS A 30 2.13 -21.19 -10.15
CA LYS A 30 0.79 -21.81 -10.15
C LYS A 30 -0.31 -20.76 -10.02
N ALA A 31 -0.15 -19.80 -9.12
CA ALA A 31 -1.12 -18.73 -8.89
C ALA A 31 -1.33 -17.87 -10.13
N ARG A 32 -0.25 -17.43 -10.82
CA ARG A 32 -0.32 -16.74 -12.12
C ARG A 32 -0.98 -17.57 -13.22
N SER A 33 -0.98 -18.91 -13.14
CA SER A 33 -1.72 -19.77 -14.06
C SER A 33 -3.23 -19.82 -13.73
N LEU A 34 -3.60 -19.86 -12.44
CA LEU A 34 -4.99 -19.90 -11.97
C LEU A 34 -5.76 -18.60 -12.28
N ILE A 35 -5.12 -17.44 -12.13
CA ILE A 35 -5.77 -16.14 -12.32
C ILE A 35 -5.97 -15.74 -13.80
N ARG A 36 -5.56 -16.57 -14.77
CA ARG A 36 -5.50 -16.19 -16.20
C ARG A 36 -6.83 -15.68 -16.76
N GLY A 37 -6.79 -14.46 -17.30
CA GLY A 37 -7.94 -13.74 -17.86
C GLY A 37 -8.80 -12.98 -16.84
N SER A 38 -8.45 -13.01 -15.55
CA SER A 38 -9.09 -12.17 -14.51
C SER A 38 -8.76 -10.67 -14.69
N HIS A 39 -9.29 -9.82 -13.80
CA HIS A 39 -8.83 -8.43 -13.72
C HIS A 39 -7.39 -8.33 -13.20
N LEU A 40 -7.03 -9.13 -12.19
CA LEU A 40 -5.69 -9.17 -11.60
C LEU A 40 -4.61 -9.56 -12.64
N ASP A 41 -4.86 -10.58 -13.46
CA ASP A 41 -3.92 -11.01 -14.50
C ASP A 41 -3.67 -9.92 -15.56
N ARG A 42 -4.72 -9.17 -15.93
CA ARG A 42 -4.60 -8.00 -16.81
C ARG A 42 -3.77 -6.88 -16.16
N LYS A 43 -4.04 -6.54 -14.90
CA LYS A 43 -3.30 -5.51 -14.16
C LYS A 43 -1.83 -5.89 -13.94
N LEU A 44 -1.52 -7.14 -13.61
CA LEU A 44 -0.16 -7.66 -13.52
C LEU A 44 0.59 -7.60 -14.85
N THR A 45 -0.09 -7.84 -15.98
CA THR A 45 0.51 -7.87 -17.33
C THR A 45 0.59 -6.48 -17.99
N GLN A 46 -0.21 -5.51 -17.55
CA GLN A 46 -0.20 -4.14 -18.10
C GLN A 46 0.59 -3.14 -17.25
N GLN A 47 0.55 -3.30 -15.92
CA GLN A 47 1.13 -2.35 -14.96
C GLN A 47 2.20 -3.03 -14.10
N GLY A 48 1.93 -4.25 -13.63
CA GLY A 48 2.86 -5.02 -12.78
C GLY A 48 4.16 -5.48 -13.45
N GLU A 49 4.30 -5.38 -14.78
CA GLU A 49 5.58 -5.64 -15.47
C GLU A 49 6.47 -4.38 -15.39
N ARG A 50 5.96 -3.22 -15.84
CA ARG A 50 6.62 -1.92 -15.69
C ARG A 50 7.06 -1.65 -14.24
N VAL A 51 6.15 -1.80 -13.28
CA VAL A 51 6.46 -1.53 -11.86
C VAL A 51 7.60 -2.43 -11.35
N ARG A 52 7.69 -3.69 -11.80
CA ARG A 52 8.84 -4.57 -11.47
C ARG A 52 10.13 -4.07 -12.12
N ASP A 53 10.09 -3.72 -13.40
CA ASP A 53 11.26 -3.20 -14.12
C ASP A 53 11.78 -1.88 -13.53
N ASP A 54 10.87 -1.02 -13.04
CA ASP A 54 11.19 0.23 -12.36
C ASP A 54 11.83 0.00 -10.98
N ILE A 55 11.26 -0.91 -10.18
CA ILE A 55 11.84 -1.37 -8.88
C ILE A 55 13.24 -1.98 -9.10
N GLU A 56 13.40 -2.83 -10.11
CA GLU A 56 14.69 -3.46 -10.41
C GLU A 56 15.74 -2.48 -10.95
N ARG A 57 15.31 -1.49 -11.76
CA ARG A 57 16.19 -0.44 -12.27
C ARG A 57 16.67 0.45 -11.13
N TYR A 58 15.76 0.94 -10.30
CA TYR A 58 16.10 1.75 -9.12
C TYR A 58 17.02 0.98 -8.14
N PHE A 59 16.79 -0.32 -7.96
CA PHE A 59 17.71 -1.17 -7.19
C PHE A 59 19.12 -1.15 -7.78
N LYS A 60 19.28 -1.43 -9.07
CA LYS A 60 20.59 -1.55 -9.74
C LYS A 60 21.32 -0.21 -9.85
N GLU A 61 20.60 0.88 -10.10
CA GLU A 61 21.18 2.19 -10.37
C GLU A 61 21.43 3.03 -9.10
N ILE A 62 20.57 2.91 -8.08
CA ILE A 62 20.60 3.77 -6.88
C ILE A 62 20.91 2.97 -5.61
N VAL A 63 20.09 1.95 -5.29
CA VAL A 63 20.13 1.29 -3.98
C VAL A 63 21.37 0.41 -3.81
N GLU A 64 21.70 -0.40 -4.81
CA GLU A 64 22.79 -1.37 -4.74
C GLU A 64 24.17 -0.70 -4.62
N PRO A 65 24.51 0.38 -5.38
CA PRO A 65 25.74 1.13 -5.17
C PRO A 65 25.87 1.72 -3.77
N ILE A 66 24.79 2.34 -3.24
CA ILE A 66 24.77 2.94 -1.90
C ILE A 66 24.98 1.87 -0.82
N LEU A 67 24.26 0.74 -0.90
CA LEU A 67 24.38 -0.32 0.09
C LEU A 67 25.72 -1.06 -0.01
N LYS A 68 26.28 -1.30 -1.20
CA LYS A 68 27.64 -1.85 -1.37
C LYS A 68 28.72 -0.93 -0.82
N HIS A 69 28.57 0.38 -0.97
CA HIS A 69 29.49 1.36 -0.37
C HIS A 69 29.37 1.37 1.16
N ARG A 70 28.14 1.41 1.70
CA ARG A 70 27.90 1.55 3.15
C ARG A 70 28.07 0.26 3.94
N PHE A 71 27.90 -0.90 3.30
CA PHE A 71 27.98 -2.24 3.88
C PHE A 71 28.73 -3.21 2.94
N PRO A 72 30.07 -3.07 2.73
CA PRO A 72 30.80 -3.86 1.73
C PRO A 72 30.79 -5.38 1.93
N SER A 73 30.54 -5.85 3.16
CA SER A 73 30.40 -7.27 3.50
C SER A 73 28.95 -7.78 3.45
N GLY A 74 28.00 -6.91 3.09
CA GLY A 74 26.57 -7.22 3.05
C GLY A 74 26.19 -7.99 1.79
N GLY A 75 25.63 -9.18 1.95
CA GLY A 75 24.99 -9.93 0.87
C GLY A 75 23.65 -9.29 0.47
N VAL A 76 23.72 -8.14 -0.21
CA VAL A 76 22.59 -7.40 -0.79
C VAL A 76 22.28 -7.99 -2.17
N THR A 77 21.01 -8.30 -2.42
CA THR A 77 20.54 -8.89 -3.69
C THR A 77 19.16 -8.35 -4.05
N VAL A 78 18.76 -8.49 -5.33
CA VAL A 78 17.47 -7.96 -5.80
C VAL A 78 16.28 -8.66 -5.16
N GLU A 79 16.41 -9.94 -4.80
CA GLU A 79 15.36 -10.70 -4.10
C GLU A 79 15.09 -10.10 -2.73
N LYS A 80 16.13 -9.81 -1.95
CA LYS A 80 15.99 -9.14 -0.64
C LYS A 80 15.43 -7.72 -0.74
N TYR A 81 15.66 -7.05 -1.88
CA TYR A 81 15.06 -5.75 -2.13
C TYR A 81 13.57 -5.85 -2.49
N ARG A 82 13.17 -6.87 -3.27
CA ARG A 82 11.75 -7.22 -3.49
C ARG A 82 11.06 -7.62 -2.18
N ASP A 83 11.71 -8.41 -1.32
CA ASP A 83 11.21 -8.73 0.02
C ASP A 83 10.99 -7.46 0.86
N ALA A 84 11.99 -6.56 0.91
CA ALA A 84 11.90 -5.28 1.60
C ALA A 84 10.79 -4.38 1.04
N TYR A 85 10.67 -4.29 -0.29
CA TYR A 85 9.58 -3.58 -0.96
C TYR A 85 8.22 -4.16 -0.55
N ALA A 86 8.06 -5.49 -0.56
CA ALA A 86 6.80 -6.16 -0.23
C ALA A 86 6.38 -5.94 1.24
N TYR A 87 7.30 -5.82 2.19
CA TYR A 87 6.96 -5.39 3.55
C TYR A 87 6.49 -3.93 3.58
N VAL A 88 7.21 -3.00 2.93
CA VAL A 88 6.88 -1.57 2.96
C VAL A 88 5.55 -1.31 2.25
N SER A 89 5.35 -1.85 1.04
CA SER A 89 4.13 -1.67 0.26
C SER A 89 2.88 -2.24 0.90
N SER A 90 3.01 -3.14 1.89
CA SER A 90 1.90 -3.78 2.57
C SER A 90 1.70 -3.31 4.03
N ARG A 91 2.52 -2.38 4.54
CA ARG A 91 2.55 -1.97 5.97
C ARG A 91 2.90 -0.51 6.24
N ALA A 92 3.37 0.24 5.25
CA ALA A 92 3.57 1.67 5.40
C ALA A 92 2.22 2.40 5.37
N PHE A 93 2.10 3.44 6.19
CA PHE A 93 0.97 4.36 6.22
C PHE A 93 1.43 5.72 5.69
N VAL A 94 0.52 6.50 5.12
CA VAL A 94 0.71 7.95 5.04
C VAL A 94 0.63 8.48 6.46
N VAL A 95 1.63 9.25 6.90
CA VAL A 95 1.70 9.80 8.25
C VAL A 95 1.37 11.29 8.23
N ASP A 96 2.21 12.08 7.58
CA ASP A 96 2.12 13.55 7.56
C ASP A 96 2.84 14.12 6.33
N ALA A 97 2.74 15.44 6.10
CA ALA A 97 3.32 16.13 4.93
C ALA A 97 4.86 16.28 4.94
N TRP A 98 5.57 15.81 5.97
CA TRP A 98 7.04 15.80 6.09
C TRP A 98 7.64 14.39 6.05
N ILE A 99 7.05 13.42 6.76
CA ILE A 99 7.44 12.00 6.71
C ILE A 99 6.95 11.34 5.42
N GLY A 100 5.77 11.73 4.92
CA GLY A 100 5.11 11.05 3.81
C GLY A 100 4.70 9.63 4.20
N MET A 101 5.37 8.62 3.66
CA MET A 101 5.09 7.21 3.99
C MET A 101 6.00 6.66 5.07
N GLY A 102 5.42 6.23 6.20
CA GLY A 102 6.13 5.68 7.36
C GLY A 102 5.66 4.27 7.74
N MET A 103 6.61 3.41 8.15
CA MET A 103 6.30 2.16 8.85
C MET A 103 5.97 2.48 10.31
N VAL A 104 4.68 2.49 10.68
CA VAL A 104 4.22 2.82 12.04
C VAL A 104 4.12 1.53 12.88
N PRO A 105 5.00 1.29 13.87
CA PRO A 105 4.98 0.06 14.66
C PRO A 105 3.69 -0.05 15.48
N ILE A 106 3.24 -1.29 15.74
CA ILE A 106 1.97 -1.61 16.43
C ILE A 106 0.75 -1.30 15.54
N ALA A 107 0.68 -0.15 14.89
CA ALA A 107 -0.33 0.13 13.88
C ALA A 107 -0.25 -0.87 12.70
N ASP A 108 0.96 -1.24 12.29
CA ASP A 108 1.22 -2.27 11.27
C ASP A 108 0.86 -3.72 11.72
N ALA A 109 0.32 -3.91 12.92
CA ALA A 109 -0.11 -5.22 13.42
C ALA A 109 -1.62 -5.47 13.27
N PHE A 110 -2.44 -4.45 12.97
CA PHE A 110 -3.88 -4.60 12.74
C PHE A 110 -4.15 -4.99 11.28
N ASN A 111 -4.97 -6.02 11.07
CA ASN A 111 -5.35 -6.49 9.74
C ASN A 111 -6.43 -5.60 9.10
N HIS A 112 -6.59 -5.67 7.78
CA HIS A 112 -7.66 -4.97 7.07
C HIS A 112 -9.00 -5.70 7.15
N GLY A 113 -10.09 -4.98 7.42
CA GLY A 113 -11.47 -5.42 7.22
C GLY A 113 -12.28 -4.43 6.35
N GLU A 114 -13.36 -4.91 5.72
CA GLU A 114 -14.36 -4.04 5.07
C GLU A 114 -15.22 -3.29 6.09
N GLU A 115 -15.43 -3.90 7.25
CA GLU A 115 -15.81 -3.25 8.50
C GLU A 115 -14.55 -3.20 9.37
N ASN A 116 -14.26 -2.06 9.99
CA ASN A 116 -13.09 -1.80 10.82
C ASN A 116 -13.51 -1.18 12.15
N GLU A 117 -12.86 -1.57 13.25
CA GLU A 117 -13.10 -0.96 14.57
C GLU A 117 -12.10 0.13 14.92
N VAL A 118 -10.94 0.20 14.23
CA VAL A 118 -9.92 1.23 14.41
C VAL A 118 -9.51 1.91 13.10
N CYS A 119 -8.94 3.11 13.21
CA CYS A 119 -8.29 3.88 12.15
C CYS A 119 -6.98 4.51 12.64
N LEU A 120 -6.11 4.90 11.71
CA LEU A 120 -4.91 5.64 12.05
C LEU A 120 -5.21 7.13 12.08
N CYS A 121 -4.75 7.86 13.10
CA CYS A 121 -4.90 9.30 13.17
C CYS A 121 -3.54 9.98 13.40
N ALA A 122 -3.21 10.92 12.54
CA ALA A 122 -2.04 11.79 12.62
C ALA A 122 -2.46 13.20 12.16
N GLU A 123 -1.77 14.24 12.58
CA GLU A 123 -1.97 15.57 12.01
C GLU A 123 -1.18 15.66 10.69
N TYR A 124 -1.88 15.80 9.57
CA TYR A 124 -1.22 15.83 8.27
C TYR A 124 -0.53 17.18 7.98
N GLU A 125 -1.06 18.28 8.53
CA GLU A 125 -0.60 19.64 8.29
C GLU A 125 0.58 20.05 9.20
N VAL A 126 1.75 19.43 8.96
CA VAL A 126 3.03 19.80 9.58
C VAL A 126 3.94 20.58 8.61
N CYS A 127 4.92 21.30 9.14
CA CYS A 127 5.94 21.96 8.33
C CYS A 127 6.75 20.94 7.50
N ARG A 128 6.63 21.02 6.17
CA ARG A 128 7.24 20.11 5.19
C ARG A 128 8.78 20.08 5.19
N GLU A 129 9.45 21.00 5.87
CA GLU A 129 10.92 21.02 6.01
C GLU A 129 11.42 20.36 7.30
N CYS A 130 10.61 20.33 8.37
CA CYS A 130 11.10 19.95 9.71
C CYS A 130 10.13 19.19 10.62
N GLY A 131 8.92 18.84 10.16
CA GLY A 131 7.94 18.08 10.96
C GLY A 131 7.38 18.87 12.14
N ALA A 132 7.34 20.19 12.05
CA ALA A 132 6.81 21.03 13.13
C ALA A 132 5.27 21.13 13.02
N LEU A 133 4.60 20.60 14.06
CA LEU A 133 3.15 20.71 14.31
C LEU A 133 2.72 22.10 14.82
N GLU A 134 3.67 22.89 15.33
CA GLU A 134 3.47 24.27 15.79
C GLU A 134 4.45 25.20 15.06
N ALA A 135 4.20 26.50 15.13
CA ALA A 135 4.90 27.49 14.32
C ALA A 135 6.43 27.41 14.40
N CYS A 136 7.11 27.49 13.25
CA CYS A 136 8.53 27.20 13.08
C CYS A 136 9.28 28.27 12.28
N GLU A 137 10.61 28.12 12.16
CA GLU A 137 11.47 29.11 11.50
C GLU A 137 11.31 29.15 9.95
N HIS A 138 10.51 28.27 9.36
CA HIS A 138 10.20 28.22 7.92
C HIS A 138 8.87 28.91 7.55
N ASP A 139 8.06 29.33 8.53
CA ASP A 139 6.67 29.78 8.28
C ASP A 139 6.58 31.19 7.65
N SER A 140 7.65 31.98 7.70
CA SER A 140 7.72 33.33 7.10
C SER A 140 9.16 33.87 7.01
N ASP A 141 9.46 34.61 5.94
CA ASP A 141 10.69 35.41 5.78
C ASP A 141 10.76 36.59 6.77
N GLY A 142 11.18 36.32 8.00
CA GLY A 142 11.76 37.33 8.91
C GLY A 142 10.95 37.72 10.16
N GLU A 143 11.65 38.37 11.09
CA GLU A 143 11.14 38.95 12.36
C GLU A 143 10.50 37.97 13.36
N ALA A 144 10.91 36.70 13.36
CA ALA A 144 10.69 35.79 14.50
C ALA A 144 11.37 36.35 15.76
N SER A 145 10.56 36.76 16.76
CA SER A 145 11.03 37.44 17.97
C SER A 145 12.01 36.58 18.77
N ASN A 146 13.21 37.13 19.03
CA ASN A 146 14.29 36.41 19.71
C ASN A 146 14.00 36.12 21.21
N SER A 147 12.86 36.60 21.73
CA SER A 147 12.35 36.33 23.08
C SER A 147 11.73 34.95 23.20
N ASP A 148 11.01 34.50 22.17
CA ASP A 148 10.18 33.28 22.21
C ASP A 148 11.00 32.01 21.96
N ARG A 149 12.27 32.17 21.52
CA ARG A 149 13.21 31.06 21.24
C ARG A 149 13.50 30.14 22.44
N ASN A 150 13.28 30.58 23.68
CA ASN A 150 13.45 29.74 24.87
C ASN A 150 12.15 29.05 25.34
N GLN A 151 11.02 29.28 24.67
CA GLN A 151 9.74 28.68 25.01
C GLN A 151 9.42 27.47 24.11
N TRP A 152 9.68 27.53 22.80
CA TRP A 152 9.38 26.41 21.89
C TRP A 152 10.12 25.11 22.25
N GLU A 153 11.40 25.16 22.66
CA GLU A 153 12.14 23.98 23.12
C GLU A 153 11.49 23.28 24.32
N ARG A 154 10.66 24.01 25.08
CA ARG A 154 10.03 23.54 26.31
C ARG A 154 8.57 23.13 26.13
N THR A 155 7.96 23.44 24.99
CA THR A 155 6.54 23.16 24.71
C THR A 155 6.27 22.50 23.37
N ARG A 156 7.29 22.13 22.58
CA ARG A 156 7.13 21.19 21.46
C ARG A 156 6.27 20.01 21.92
N LYS A 157 5.04 19.94 21.43
CA LYS A 157 4.18 18.77 21.59
C LYS A 157 4.96 17.55 21.08
N VAL A 158 4.84 16.43 21.78
CA VAL A 158 5.29 15.17 21.20
C VAL A 158 4.31 14.89 20.09
N ASP A 159 4.78 14.98 18.86
CA ASP A 159 4.00 14.58 17.69
C ASP A 159 3.82 13.06 17.73
N THR A 160 2.59 12.60 17.51
CA THR A 160 2.18 11.22 17.77
C THR A 160 1.14 10.76 16.78
N VAL A 161 1.35 9.55 16.26
CA VAL A 161 0.36 8.81 15.48
C VAL A 161 -0.46 7.95 16.44
N ASP A 162 -1.76 8.22 16.53
CA ASP A 162 -2.71 7.47 17.35
C ASP A 162 -3.42 6.38 16.54
N MET A 163 -3.81 5.30 17.22
CA MET A 163 -4.69 4.25 16.69
C MET A 163 -6.03 4.35 17.41
N VAL A 164 -7.05 4.90 16.73
CA VAL A 164 -8.28 5.39 17.35
C VAL A 164 -9.44 4.43 17.07
N SER A 165 -10.21 4.08 18.10
CA SER A 165 -11.40 3.24 17.95
C SER A 165 -12.57 4.02 17.35
N GLN A 166 -13.03 3.63 16.16
CA GLN A 166 -14.21 4.18 15.49
C GLN A 166 -15.52 3.54 15.96
N SER A 167 -15.46 2.34 16.55
CA SER A 167 -16.66 1.57 16.97
C SER A 167 -16.47 0.83 18.31
N TRP A 168 -17.52 0.12 18.76
CA TRP A 168 -17.51 -0.63 20.03
C TRP A 168 -16.82 -1.99 19.87
N ILE A 169 -15.55 -2.08 20.29
CA ILE A 169 -14.76 -3.31 20.27
C ILE A 169 -15.26 -4.32 21.33
N GLN A 170 -15.70 -5.50 20.90
CA GLN A 170 -16.09 -6.59 21.80
C GLN A 170 -14.87 -7.40 22.27
N THR A 171 -14.81 -7.71 23.57
CA THR A 171 -13.68 -8.44 24.18
C THR A 171 -13.53 -9.85 23.58
N GLY A 172 -12.34 -10.15 23.05
CA GLY A 172 -11.98 -11.45 22.50
C GLY A 172 -12.16 -11.58 20.98
N ASN A 173 -12.72 -10.56 20.32
CA ASN A 173 -12.69 -10.46 18.87
C ASN A 173 -11.29 -10.02 18.39
N GLU A 174 -11.01 -10.26 17.11
CA GLU A 174 -9.94 -9.54 16.39
C GLU A 174 -10.36 -8.07 16.19
N ILE A 175 -9.39 -7.19 15.92
CA ILE A 175 -9.59 -5.76 15.71
C ILE A 175 -9.02 -5.42 14.34
N PHE A 176 -9.85 -4.86 13.47
CA PHE A 176 -9.52 -4.53 12.10
C PHE A 176 -9.33 -3.03 11.91
N ASN A 177 -8.34 -2.69 11.10
CA ASN A 177 -8.06 -1.35 10.58
C ASN A 177 -8.59 -1.25 9.14
N THR A 178 -8.60 -0.05 8.56
CA THR A 178 -8.60 0.11 7.10
C THR A 178 -7.20 0.42 6.59
N TYR A 179 -6.86 -0.12 5.40
CA TYR A 179 -5.58 0.18 4.73
C TYR A 179 -5.70 1.37 3.75
N ASN A 180 -6.91 1.90 3.55
CA ASN A 180 -7.16 3.13 2.81
C ASN A 180 -8.46 3.76 3.31
N GLU A 181 -8.39 4.99 3.80
CA GLU A 181 -9.55 5.71 4.35
C GLU A 181 -10.37 6.44 3.26
N SER A 182 -9.71 6.96 2.22
CA SER A 182 -10.38 7.64 1.09
C SER A 182 -11.22 6.69 0.23
N ARG A 183 -10.79 5.44 0.04
CA ARG A 183 -11.46 4.49 -0.87
C ARG A 183 -11.32 3.03 -0.45
N ARG A 184 -12.37 2.25 -0.70
CA ARG A 184 -12.36 0.79 -0.57
C ARG A 184 -11.39 0.16 -1.57
N LEU A 185 -10.64 -0.85 -1.11
CA LEU A 185 -9.66 -1.58 -1.92
C LEU A 185 -10.29 -2.81 -2.55
N LYS A 186 -10.17 -2.94 -3.88
CA LYS A 186 -10.67 -4.09 -4.62
C LYS A 186 -9.76 -5.29 -4.44
N ASN A 187 -10.27 -6.50 -4.64
CA ASN A 187 -9.50 -7.73 -4.41
C ASN A 187 -8.23 -7.84 -5.27
N TRP A 188 -8.22 -7.26 -6.47
CA TRP A 188 -7.01 -7.21 -7.30
C TRP A 188 -5.94 -6.26 -6.73
N GLU A 189 -6.34 -5.22 -5.99
CA GLU A 189 -5.43 -4.27 -5.32
C GLU A 189 -4.88 -4.88 -4.03
N LEU A 190 -5.77 -5.44 -3.19
CA LEU A 190 -5.40 -6.21 -2.00
C LEU A 190 -4.38 -7.30 -2.33
N MET A 191 -4.59 -8.01 -3.43
CA MET A 191 -3.68 -9.07 -3.87
C MET A 191 -2.39 -8.52 -4.50
N MET A 192 -2.41 -7.39 -5.22
CA MET A 192 -1.19 -6.79 -5.79
C MET A 192 -0.28 -6.12 -4.76
N GLN A 193 -0.83 -5.49 -3.72
CA GLN A 193 -0.09 -4.66 -2.76
C GLN A 193 0.13 -5.35 -1.40
N TYR A 194 -0.79 -6.24 -0.98
CA TYR A 194 -0.79 -6.84 0.36
C TYR A 194 -0.82 -8.38 0.37
N GLY A 195 -1.15 -9.03 -0.76
CA GLY A 195 -1.06 -10.48 -0.94
C GLY A 195 -2.23 -11.30 -0.39
N PHE A 196 -3.39 -10.69 -0.15
CA PHE A 196 -4.61 -11.39 0.31
C PHE A 196 -5.87 -10.96 -0.46
N LEU A 197 -6.99 -11.64 -0.18
CA LEU A 197 -8.32 -11.40 -0.76
C LEU A 197 -9.36 -11.44 0.36
N ILE A 198 -10.47 -10.72 0.19
CA ILE A 198 -11.66 -10.79 1.06
C ILE A 198 -12.77 -11.49 0.25
N GLU A 199 -13.37 -12.57 0.80
CA GLU A 199 -14.49 -13.24 0.14
C GLU A 199 -15.76 -12.38 0.25
N GLY A 200 -16.32 -12.00 -0.90
CA GLY A 200 -17.54 -11.18 -0.97
C GLY A 200 -17.29 -9.66 -1.05
N ASN A 201 -16.03 -9.22 -1.10
CA ASN A 201 -15.60 -7.81 -1.14
C ASN A 201 -16.54 -6.91 -1.98
N ALA A 202 -17.24 -6.00 -1.30
CA ALA A 202 -18.21 -5.10 -1.91
C ALA A 202 -17.58 -4.16 -2.97
N ALA A 203 -16.30 -3.83 -2.83
CA ALA A 203 -15.58 -2.99 -3.78
C ALA A 203 -15.40 -3.66 -5.17
N ASP A 204 -15.45 -5.00 -5.25
CA ASP A 204 -15.49 -5.71 -6.54
C ASP A 204 -16.86 -5.57 -7.25
N GLU A 205 -17.95 -5.44 -6.48
CA GLU A 205 -19.30 -5.22 -7.05
C GLU A 205 -19.54 -3.75 -7.44
N GLU A 206 -18.82 -2.80 -6.83
CA GLU A 206 -18.79 -1.39 -7.22
C GLU A 206 -18.21 -1.23 -8.64
N ARG A 207 -19.07 -1.36 -9.66
CA ARG A 207 -18.72 -1.19 -11.07
C ARG A 207 -18.01 0.15 -11.26
N GLU A 208 -16.82 0.11 -11.84
CA GLU A 208 -16.00 1.26 -12.22
C GLU A 208 -16.89 2.28 -12.95
N ARG A 209 -17.23 3.37 -12.24
CA ARG A 209 -17.93 4.51 -12.85
C ARG A 209 -16.89 5.17 -13.74
N VAL A 210 -17.04 5.01 -15.05
CA VAL A 210 -16.30 5.81 -16.04
C VAL A 210 -16.88 7.23 -16.00
N GLY A 211 -16.52 7.95 -14.94
CA GLY A 211 -16.86 9.34 -14.71
C GLY A 211 -16.14 10.20 -15.73
N ALA A 212 -16.91 10.68 -16.71
CA ALA A 212 -16.62 11.95 -17.34
C ALA A 212 -16.89 13.03 -16.27
N GLY A 213 -15.85 13.75 -15.86
CA GLY A 213 -15.89 14.78 -14.83
C GLY A 213 -14.52 15.01 -14.21
N GLU A 214 -14.15 16.27 -13.98
CA GLU A 214 -12.94 16.65 -13.26
C GLU A 214 -12.93 16.04 -11.84
N LEU A 215 -11.76 15.56 -11.38
CA LEU A 215 -11.47 15.45 -9.96
C LEU A 215 -11.11 16.86 -9.46
N GLU A 216 -11.84 17.37 -8.47
CA GLU A 216 -11.44 18.61 -7.78
C GLU A 216 -10.17 18.33 -6.94
N ASP A 217 -9.24 19.29 -6.91
CA ASP A 217 -7.94 19.16 -6.22
C ASP A 217 -8.10 18.75 -4.75
N GLY A 218 -7.46 17.64 -4.34
CA GLY A 218 -7.32 17.30 -2.92
C GLY A 218 -7.09 15.82 -2.57
N ASP A 219 -7.50 14.87 -3.40
CA ASP A 219 -7.44 13.44 -3.03
C ASP A 219 -6.04 12.82 -3.21
N ILE A 220 -5.25 12.84 -2.13
CA ILE A 220 -3.96 12.13 -1.99
C ILE A 220 -4.10 10.59 -1.84
N GLY A 221 -5.26 10.02 -2.21
CA GLY A 221 -5.72 8.65 -1.95
C GLY A 221 -4.97 7.50 -2.65
N LEU A 222 -3.69 7.30 -2.30
CA LEU A 222 -2.84 6.19 -2.76
C LEU A 222 -2.81 6.06 -4.29
N GLY A 223 -2.41 7.14 -4.96
CA GLY A 223 -1.76 7.06 -6.26
C GLY A 223 -0.54 6.13 -6.20
N TRP A 224 -0.23 5.47 -7.31
CA TRP A 224 0.88 4.53 -7.37
C TRP A 224 2.20 5.28 -7.15
N VAL A 225 3.01 4.84 -6.19
CA VAL A 225 4.43 5.25 -6.12
C VAL A 225 5.19 4.53 -7.23
N ASP A 226 5.00 5.00 -8.45
CA ASP A 226 6.02 4.91 -9.50
C ASP A 226 7.23 5.71 -8.99
N VAL A 227 8.43 5.15 -9.17
CA VAL A 227 9.66 5.77 -8.68
C VAL A 227 10.02 7.05 -9.46
N GLY A 228 9.41 7.25 -10.64
CA GLY A 228 9.41 8.53 -11.36
C GLY A 228 8.40 9.55 -10.84
N ASP A 229 7.39 9.16 -10.06
CA ASP A 229 6.29 10.05 -9.66
C ASP A 229 6.73 11.13 -8.66
N ILE A 230 7.79 10.88 -7.87
CA ILE A 230 8.40 11.92 -7.01
C ILE A 230 8.93 13.11 -7.85
N GLY A 231 9.32 12.87 -9.10
CA GLY A 231 9.63 13.94 -10.06
C GLY A 231 8.36 14.53 -10.69
N ALA A 232 7.45 13.68 -11.17
CA ALA A 232 6.24 14.13 -11.86
C ALA A 232 5.27 14.93 -10.96
N GLN A 233 5.22 14.65 -9.65
CA GLN A 233 4.41 15.39 -8.67
C GLN A 233 4.89 16.84 -8.49
N LEU A 234 6.16 17.14 -8.76
CA LEU A 234 6.67 18.52 -8.78
C LEU A 234 6.24 19.25 -10.07
N ASP A 235 6.34 18.60 -11.23
CA ASP A 235 5.94 19.17 -12.53
C ASP A 235 4.40 19.31 -12.67
N ALA A 236 3.63 18.41 -12.03
CA ALA A 236 2.16 18.39 -12.07
C ALA A 236 1.51 19.52 -11.24
N LEU A 237 2.20 20.05 -10.23
CA LEU A 237 1.76 21.23 -9.48
C LEU A 237 1.74 22.51 -10.35
N GLU A 238 2.46 22.55 -11.46
CA GLU A 238 2.56 23.74 -12.33
C GLU A 238 1.50 23.76 -13.45
N ASN A 239 0.77 22.66 -13.71
CA ASN A 239 0.05 22.46 -14.98
C ASN A 239 -1.46 22.10 -14.92
N GLN A 240 -2.10 22.03 -13.74
CA GLN A 240 -3.47 21.47 -13.62
C GLN A 240 -4.64 22.36 -14.09
N THR A 241 -4.37 23.53 -14.70
CA THR A 241 -5.41 24.30 -15.41
C THR A 241 -5.70 23.77 -16.83
N THR A 242 -6.43 22.65 -16.99
CA THR A 242 -7.55 22.46 -17.97
C THR A 242 -8.10 21.01 -18.12
N GLN A 243 -9.26 20.76 -17.47
CA GLN A 243 -10.50 20.09 -17.95
C GLN A 243 -10.55 18.63 -18.53
N ALA A 244 -11.74 18.00 -18.43
CA ALA A 244 -12.02 16.56 -18.64
C ALA A 244 -13.06 16.19 -19.75
N ASP A 245 -13.20 14.87 -20.05
CA ASP A 245 -14.48 14.08 -20.22
C ASP A 245 -14.34 12.79 -21.10
N GLY A 246 -15.16 11.71 -20.89
CA GLY A 246 -15.30 10.68 -21.96
C GLY A 246 -16.14 9.35 -21.94
N SER A 247 -16.60 8.72 -20.83
CA SER A 247 -17.59 7.56 -20.80
C SER A 247 -17.21 6.17 -21.46
N GLU A 248 -18.13 5.22 -21.75
CA GLU A 248 -18.60 4.05 -20.93
C GLU A 248 -18.83 2.77 -21.80
N SER A 249 -19.05 1.60 -21.16
CA SER A 249 -19.96 0.46 -21.52
C SER A 249 -19.40 -0.91 -21.96
N GLY A 250 -20.06 -2.01 -21.49
CA GLY A 250 -19.73 -3.42 -21.75
C GLY A 250 -18.81 -4.07 -20.71
N SER A 251 -19.04 -5.19 -20.01
CA SER A 251 -20.13 -6.20 -19.83
C SER A 251 -20.36 -7.31 -20.87
N GLY A 252 -20.24 -8.59 -20.45
CA GLY A 252 -20.72 -9.79 -21.19
C GLY A 252 -20.29 -11.18 -20.63
N THR A 253 -19.24 -11.25 -19.82
CA THR A 253 -18.52 -12.51 -19.43
C THR A 253 -18.94 -13.15 -18.10
N ARG A 254 -19.65 -12.40 -17.25
CA ARG A 254 -19.76 -12.58 -15.78
C ARG A 254 -20.04 -14.00 -15.23
N SER A 255 -20.74 -14.88 -15.97
CA SER A 255 -21.13 -16.20 -15.45
C SER A 255 -19.99 -17.23 -15.37
N ARG A 256 -18.92 -17.08 -16.16
CA ARG A 256 -17.75 -17.99 -16.16
C ARG A 256 -16.55 -17.43 -15.37
N GLU A 257 -16.64 -16.17 -14.98
CA GLU A 257 -15.66 -15.45 -14.16
C GLU A 257 -15.77 -15.91 -12.69
N ARG A 258 -16.98 -15.79 -12.12
CA ARG A 258 -17.30 -16.16 -10.72
C ARG A 258 -16.99 -17.62 -10.35
N GLU A 259 -17.01 -18.53 -11.33
CA GLU A 259 -16.66 -19.94 -11.11
C GLU A 259 -15.13 -20.16 -11.01
N ARG A 260 -14.34 -19.34 -11.71
CA ARG A 260 -12.87 -19.37 -11.64
C ARG A 260 -12.33 -18.63 -10.42
N GLU A 261 -12.94 -17.49 -10.08
CA GLU A 261 -12.60 -16.69 -8.89
C GLU A 261 -12.76 -17.52 -7.61
N ARG A 262 -13.86 -18.28 -7.48
CA ARG A 262 -14.06 -19.27 -6.41
C ARG A 262 -13.02 -20.39 -6.37
N MET A 263 -12.44 -20.77 -7.51
CA MET A 263 -11.38 -21.77 -7.57
C MET A 263 -10.02 -21.21 -7.14
N ALA A 264 -9.74 -19.95 -7.44
CA ALA A 264 -8.54 -19.25 -6.98
C ALA A 264 -8.57 -18.96 -5.47
N LEU A 265 -9.71 -18.50 -4.94
CA LEU A 265 -9.90 -18.24 -3.50
C LEU A 265 -9.55 -19.47 -2.63
N ARG A 266 -10.06 -20.65 -2.99
CA ARG A 266 -9.77 -21.92 -2.29
C ARG A 266 -8.28 -22.29 -2.28
N TYR A 267 -7.54 -21.94 -3.34
CA TYR A 267 -6.10 -22.18 -3.42
C TYR A 267 -5.31 -21.22 -2.52
N ILE A 268 -5.74 -19.96 -2.45
CA ILE A 268 -5.10 -18.88 -1.68
C ILE A 268 -5.35 -19.03 -0.18
N LEU A 269 -6.54 -19.49 0.23
CA LEU A 269 -6.91 -19.74 1.63
C LEU A 269 -6.31 -21.04 2.22
N GLY A 270 -5.53 -21.80 1.45
CA GLY A 270 -4.79 -22.96 1.94
C GLY A 270 -5.63 -24.20 2.27
N GLU A 271 -6.88 -24.27 1.81
CA GLU A 271 -7.76 -25.43 2.04
C GLU A 271 -7.22 -26.69 1.33
N LYS A 272 -6.58 -27.58 2.11
CA LYS A 272 -6.29 -28.95 1.66
C LYS A 272 -7.59 -29.73 1.47
N LEU A 273 -8.07 -29.80 0.23
CA LEU A 273 -9.05 -30.81 -0.17
C LEU A 273 -8.48 -32.21 0.09
N ILE A 274 -9.03 -32.90 1.09
CA ILE A 274 -8.85 -34.34 1.27
C ILE A 274 -9.71 -35.04 0.21
N LEU A 275 -9.14 -35.20 -0.98
CA LEU A 275 -9.68 -36.06 -2.03
C LEU A 275 -9.17 -37.50 -1.82
N ASP A 276 -9.70 -38.18 -0.81
CA ASP A 276 -9.56 -39.63 -0.62
C ASP A 276 -10.63 -40.17 0.33
N SER A 277 -11.79 -40.59 -0.21
CA SER A 277 -12.67 -41.66 0.33
C SER A 277 -14.02 -41.77 -0.42
N PHE A 278 -14.01 -42.01 -1.73
CA PHE A 278 -15.22 -42.49 -2.44
C PHE A 278 -14.91 -43.39 -3.66
N ILE A 279 -14.06 -44.40 -3.44
CA ILE A 279 -14.21 -45.81 -3.86
C ILE A 279 -13.17 -46.64 -3.11
#